data_AF-A0A9D0XTB2-F1
#
_entry.id   AF-A0A9D0XTB2-F1
#
_cell.length_a   1.000
_cell.length_b   1.000
_cell.length_c   1.000
_cell.angle_alpha   90.00
_cell.angle_beta   90.00
_cell.angle_gamma   90.00
#
_symmetry.space_group_name_H-M   'P 1'
#
loop_
_entity.id
_entity.type
_entity.pdbx_description
1 polymer ?
#
loop_
_entity_poly.entity_id
_entity_poly.type
_entity_poly.pdbx_seq_one_letter_code
_entity_poly.pdbx_strand_id
1 'polypeptide(L)'
;MKIEVAYALPEEQFLYVEEVDDGCTVEEALAHSTFLQEHPEVNVDKVGIFGRMVNKDQVLRAGDRIEIYRPLKVDQRDRRRKNVEKERKEQKKA
;
A
#
# COMPACT_ATOMS: atom_id res chain seq x y z
N MET A 1 1.38 -12.79 -19.54
CA MET A 1 0.01 -12.43 -19.13
C MET A 1 -0.16 -10.93 -18.80
N LYS A 2 -1.40 -10.42 -18.89
CA LYS A 2 -1.76 -9.06 -18.46
C LYS A 2 -2.14 -9.01 -16.99
N ILE A 3 -1.65 -8.02 -16.26
CA ILE A 3 -1.98 -7.72 -14.87
C ILE A 3 -2.29 -6.23 -14.71
N GLU A 4 -2.86 -5.88 -13.56
CA GLU A 4 -3.09 -4.49 -13.17
C GLU A 4 -2.32 -4.17 -11.88
N VAL A 5 -1.68 -3.00 -11.81
CA VAL A 5 -1.06 -2.46 -10.60
C VAL A 5 -1.82 -1.22 -10.18
N ALA A 6 -2.39 -1.26 -8.98
CA ALA A 6 -3.23 -0.20 -8.43
C ALA A 6 -2.61 0.38 -7.17
N TYR A 7 -2.57 1.71 -7.10
CA TYR A 7 -2.15 2.45 -5.92
C TYR A 7 -3.07 3.65 -5.70
N ALA A 8 -3.67 3.73 -4.52
CA ALA A 8 -4.60 4.79 -4.17
C ALA A 8 -3.99 5.72 -3.11
N LEU A 9 -3.84 7.00 -3.45
CA LEU A 9 -3.61 8.12 -2.54
C LEU A 9 -4.96 8.74 -2.11
N PRO A 10 -4.99 9.61 -1.08
CA PRO A 10 -6.24 10.26 -0.69
C PRO A 10 -6.78 11.21 -1.76
N GLU A 11 -5.88 11.80 -2.56
CA GLU A 11 -6.20 12.82 -3.55
C GLU A 11 -6.14 12.28 -4.98
N GLU A 12 -5.44 11.16 -5.20
CA GLU A 12 -5.16 10.60 -6.52
C GLU A 12 -5.21 9.08 -6.51
N GLN A 13 -5.46 8.47 -7.65
CA GLN A 13 -5.41 7.02 -7.83
C GLN A 13 -4.67 6.68 -9.11
N PHE A 14 -3.87 5.63 -9.05
CA PHE A 14 -3.07 5.11 -10.15
C PHE A 14 -3.54 3.70 -10.48
N LEU A 15 -3.68 3.42 -11.77
CA LEU A 15 -3.99 2.10 -12.29
C LEU A 15 -3.18 1.90 -13.57
N TYR A 16 -2.21 0.98 -13.49
CA TYR A 16 -1.32 0.63 -14.60
C TYR A 16 -1.69 -0.76 -15.08
N VAL A 17 -1.77 -0.93 -16.39
CA VAL A 17 -1.94 -2.25 -17.02
C VAL A 17 -0.57 -2.66 -17.56
N GLU A 18 -0.09 -3.80 -17.10
CA GLU A 18 1.26 -4.27 -17.40
C GLU A 18 1.25 -5.70 -17.93
N GLU A 19 2.24 -6.03 -18.75
CA GLU A 19 2.45 -7.38 -19.27
C GLU A 19 3.67 -8.01 -18.58
N VAL A 20 3.44 -9.15 -17.94
CA VAL A 20 4.46 -9.92 -17.21
C VAL A 20 4.52 -11.35 -17.76
N ASP A 21 5.59 -12.07 -17.48
CA ASP A 21 5.70 -13.47 -17.87
C ASP A 21 4.70 -14.36 -17.11
N ASP A 22 4.32 -15.48 -17.73
CA ASP A 22 3.40 -16.42 -17.09
C ASP A 22 4.11 -17.14 -15.93
N GLY A 23 3.42 -17.23 -14.78
CA GLY A 23 4.02 -17.78 -13.56
C GLY A 23 4.85 -16.78 -12.75
N CYS A 24 4.90 -15.52 -13.17
CA CYS A 24 5.54 -14.44 -12.43
C CYS A 24 4.90 -14.24 -11.05
N THR A 25 5.73 -13.95 -10.06
CA THR A 25 5.31 -13.62 -8.70
C THR A 25 4.95 -12.14 -8.55
N VAL A 26 4.24 -11.79 -7.46
CA VAL A 26 3.96 -10.39 -7.14
C VAL A 26 5.25 -9.59 -6.98
N GLU A 27 6.30 -10.16 -6.39
CA GLU A 27 7.60 -9.50 -6.24
C GLU A 27 8.24 -9.17 -7.59
N GLU A 28 8.33 -10.15 -8.48
CA GLU A 28 8.94 -10.00 -9.80
C GLU A 28 8.15 -8.99 -10.65
N ALA A 29 6.81 -9.08 -10.63
CA ALA A 29 5.96 -8.15 -11.34
C ALA A 29 6.17 -6.71 -10.87
N LEU A 30 6.25 -6.49 -9.55
CA LEU A 30 6.53 -5.17 -8.99
C LEU A 30 7.97 -4.71 -9.27
N ALA A 31 8.96 -5.60 -9.24
CA ALA A 31 10.36 -5.25 -9.51
C ALA A 31 10.57 -4.72 -10.95
N HIS A 32 9.79 -5.23 -11.90
CA HIS A 32 9.83 -4.80 -13.30
C HIS A 32 8.75 -3.78 -13.65
N SER A 33 7.92 -3.39 -12.67
CA SER A 33 6.75 -2.58 -12.93
C SER A 33 7.10 -1.15 -13.34
N THR A 34 6.47 -0.67 -14.41
CA THR A 34 6.63 0.73 -14.85
C THR A 34 6.12 1.70 -13.79
N PHE A 35 5.07 1.33 -13.06
CA PHE A 35 4.56 2.15 -11.96
C PHE A 35 5.63 2.42 -10.88
N LEU A 36 6.42 1.42 -10.48
CA LEU A 36 7.49 1.61 -9.49
C LEU A 36 8.72 2.34 -10.04
N GLN A 37 8.93 2.32 -11.36
CA GLN A 37 9.96 3.15 -12.00
C GLN A 37 9.58 4.63 -11.99
N GLU A 38 8.30 4.95 -12.20
CA GLU A 38 7.79 6.32 -12.14
C GLU A 38 7.59 6.83 -10.70
N HIS A 39 7.29 5.92 -9.77
CA HIS A 39 7.03 6.23 -8.36
C HIS A 39 7.93 5.43 -7.39
N PRO A 40 9.26 5.67 -7.40
CA PRO A 40 10.20 4.94 -6.55
C PRO A 40 9.99 5.21 -5.04
N GLU A 41 9.23 6.24 -4.67
CA GLU A 41 8.88 6.57 -3.29
C GLU A 41 7.79 5.66 -2.70
N VAL A 42 7.12 4.86 -3.52
CA VAL A 42 6.00 4.03 -3.07
C VAL A 42 6.50 2.83 -2.26
N ASN A 43 5.97 2.70 -1.05
CA ASN A 43 6.28 1.57 -0.18
C ASN A 43 5.40 0.36 -0.53
N VAL A 44 6.02 -0.72 -0.97
CA VAL A 44 5.37 -2.00 -1.33
C VAL A 44 5.43 -3.06 -0.25
N ASP A 45 5.51 -2.68 1.03
CA ASP A 45 5.57 -3.64 2.14
C ASP A 45 4.30 -4.50 2.23
N LYS A 46 3.13 -3.90 2.01
CA LYS A 46 1.84 -4.59 2.00
C LYS A 46 1.17 -4.51 0.65
N VAL A 47 0.86 -5.68 0.11
CA VAL A 47 0.20 -5.84 -1.18
C VAL A 47 -0.97 -6.79 -1.06
N GLY A 48 -1.94 -6.62 -1.96
CA GLY A 48 -3.09 -7.50 -2.07
C GLY A 48 -3.45 -7.80 -3.51
N ILE A 49 -4.25 -8.83 -3.72
CA ILE A 49 -4.90 -9.12 -5.00
C ILE A 49 -6.41 -9.07 -4.76
N PHE A 50 -7.11 -8.17 -5.46
CA PHE A 50 -8.56 -7.94 -5.32
C PHE A 50 -9.06 -7.88 -3.86
N GLY A 51 -8.44 -7.02 -3.03
CA GLY A 51 -8.82 -6.84 -1.62
C GLY A 51 -8.36 -7.95 -0.67
N ARG A 52 -7.63 -8.98 -1.13
CA ARG A 52 -7.02 -10.01 -0.28
C ARG A 52 -5.54 -9.75 -0.12
N MET A 53 -5.06 -9.63 1.12
CA MET A 53 -3.63 -9.48 1.40
C MET A 53 -2.90 -10.77 1.00
N VAL A 54 -1.82 -10.64 0.23
CA VAL A 54 -1.02 -11.76 -0.27
C VAL A 54 0.45 -11.55 0.04
N ASN A 55 1.21 -12.65 0.06
CA ASN A 55 2.66 -12.58 0.11
C ASN A 55 3.21 -12.18 -1.27
N LYS A 56 4.43 -11.63 -1.29
CA LYS A 56 5.08 -11.24 -2.53
C LYS A 56 5.50 -12.45 -3.40
N ASP A 57 5.68 -13.60 -2.77
CA ASP A 57 5.98 -14.87 -3.45
C ASP A 57 4.75 -15.51 -4.14
N GLN A 58 3.57 -14.89 -3.99
CA GLN A 58 2.36 -15.40 -4.63
C GLN A 58 2.49 -15.31 -6.15
N VAL A 59 2.32 -16.45 -6.83
CA VAL A 59 2.25 -16.50 -8.29
C VAL A 59 0.97 -15.83 -8.76
N LEU A 60 1.13 -14.90 -9.70
CA LEU A 60 0.05 -14.15 -10.33
C LEU A 60 -0.67 -14.95 -11.41
N ARG A 61 -1.89 -14.53 -11.72
CA ARG A 61 -2.70 -15.03 -12.83
C ARG A 61 -3.07 -13.89 -13.77
N ALA A 62 -3.39 -14.24 -15.01
CA ALA A 62 -3.87 -13.28 -15.98
C ALA A 62 -5.14 -12.57 -15.47
N GLY A 63 -5.12 -11.24 -15.50
CA GLY A 63 -6.20 -10.39 -15.00
C GLY A 63 -6.15 -10.10 -13.50
N ASP A 64 -5.13 -10.59 -12.77
CA ASP A 64 -4.95 -10.20 -11.37
C ASP A 64 -4.62 -8.72 -11.25
N ARG A 65 -5.24 -8.07 -10.26
CA ARG A 65 -4.93 -6.69 -9.88
C ARG A 65 -4.19 -6.67 -8.55
N ILE A 66 -2.93 -6.27 -8.61
CA ILE A 66 -2.08 -6.00 -7.45
C ILE A 66 -2.46 -4.63 -6.88
N GLU A 67 -2.84 -4.61 -5.61
CA GLU A 67 -3.18 -3.41 -4.85
C GLU A 67 -2.07 -3.12 -3.85
N ILE A 68 -1.41 -1.96 -3.98
CA ILE A 68 -0.34 -1.54 -3.07
C ILE A 68 -0.96 -0.74 -1.92
N TYR A 69 -0.78 -1.21 -0.68
CA TYR A 69 -1.35 -0.57 0.50
C TYR A 69 -0.37 0.41 1.15
N ARG A 70 -0.92 1.56 1.60
CA ARG A 70 -0.14 2.58 2.29
C ARG A 70 0.17 2.17 3.74
N PRO A 71 1.39 2.44 4.25
CA PRO A 71 1.67 2.29 5.67
C PRO A 71 0.81 3.26 6.49
N LEU A 72 0.37 2.82 7.67
CA LEU A 72 -0.42 3.64 8.58
C LEU A 72 0.47 4.78 9.12
N LYS A 73 0.10 6.03 8.87
CA LYS A 73 0.82 7.24 9.32
C LYS A 73 0.75 7.50 10.84
N VAL A 74 0.28 6.55 11.67
CA VAL A 74 0.04 6.81 13.10
C VAL A 74 0.56 5.67 13.96
N ASP A 75 1.68 5.93 14.65
CA ASP A 75 2.03 5.24 15.86
C ASP A 75 0.96 5.55 16.93
N GLN A 76 0.16 4.55 17.28
CA GLN A 76 -1.00 4.66 18.16
C GLN A 76 -0.65 5.21 19.55
N ARG A 77 0.65 5.17 19.93
CA ARG A 77 1.15 5.69 21.21
C ARG A 77 1.11 7.20 21.33
N ASP A 78 1.44 7.93 20.26
CA ASP A 78 1.48 9.40 20.33
C ASP A 78 0.07 10.02 20.38
N ARG A 79 -0.91 9.36 19.77
CA ARG A 79 -2.30 9.82 19.78
C ARG A 79 -2.93 9.70 21.17
N ARG A 80 -2.64 8.60 21.91
CA ARG A 80 -3.07 8.47 23.31
C ARG A 80 -2.41 9.50 24.21
N ARG A 81 -1.09 9.73 24.06
CA ARG A 81 -0.36 10.69 24.89
C ARG A 81 -0.87 12.12 24.73
N LYS A 82 -1.12 12.57 23.49
CA LYS A 82 -1.64 13.92 23.20
C LYS A 82 -3.05 14.16 23.76
N ASN A 83 -3.90 13.13 23.82
CA ASN A 83 -5.26 13.27 24.36
C ASN A 83 -5.23 13.41 25.90
N VAL A 84 -4.45 12.58 26.59
CA VAL A 84 -4.30 12.66 28.05
C VAL A 84 -3.67 13.99 28.49
N GLU A 85 -2.73 14.54 27.71
CA GLU A 85 -2.14 15.86 28.00
C GLU A 85 -3.10 17.03 27.80
N LYS A 86 -4.04 16.93 26.83
CA LYS A 86 -5.10 17.95 26.66
C LYS A 86 -6.09 17.93 27.82
N GLU A 87 -6.60 16.76 28.20
CA GLU A 87 -7.52 16.61 29.34
C GLU A 87 -6.91 17.15 30.65
N ARG A 88 -5.62 16.87 30.89
CA ARG A 88 -4.90 17.40 32.08
C ARG A 88 -4.71 18.92 32.07
N LYS A 89 -4.59 19.54 30.89
CA LYS A 89 -4.46 21.01 30.77
C LYS A 89 -5.80 21.72 30.95
N GLU A 90 -6.89 21.10 30.53
CA GLU A 90 -8.25 21.64 30.70
C GLU A 90 -8.69 21.56 32.17
N GLN A 91 -8.37 20.47 32.88
CA GLN A 91 -8.66 20.34 34.32
C GLN A 91 -7.83 21.27 35.23
N LYS A 92 -6.70 21.80 34.76
CA LYS A 92 -5.86 22.76 35.51
C LYS A 92 -6.24 24.22 35.27
N LYS A 93 -7.14 24.50 34.32
CA LYS A 93 -7.61 25.85 33.97
C LYS A 93 -9.03 26.15 34.47
N ALA A 94 -9.74 25.16 34.99
CA ALA A 94 -10.99 25.30 35.72
C ALA A 94 -10.71 25.36 37.23
#